data_AF-A0AAW0QCU3-F1
#
_entry.id   AF-A0AAW0QCU3-F1
#
_cell.length_a   1.000
_cell.length_b   1.000
_cell.length_c   1.000
_cell.angle_alpha   90.00
_cell.angle_beta   90.00
_cell.angle_gamma   90.00
#
_symmetry.space_group_name_H-M   'P 1'
#
loop_
_entity.id
_entity.type
_entity.pdbx_description
1 polymer ?
#
loop_
_entity_poly.entity_id
_entity_poly.type
_entity_poly.pdbx_seq_one_letter_code
_entity_poly.pdbx_strand_id
1 'polypeptide(L)'
;MSLHSILLPSWVINEKDNPPEVAGNLSTKPITKSTSVNSTFLTYTLLCEGCLGAQPGLHPNANTGKGGSVDMGWAISSNPVTNLGSSVGVLAFHNVGEGVAPRRT
;
A
#
# COMPACT_ATOMS: atom_id res chain seq x y z
N MET A 1 2.69 -14.62 -7.35
CA MET A 1 2.01 -13.36 -7.01
C MET A 1 3.04 -12.48 -6.32
N SER A 2 3.40 -11.35 -6.93
CA SER A 2 4.29 -10.34 -6.33
C SER A 2 3.40 -9.28 -5.70
N LEU A 3 3.59 -8.97 -4.42
CA LEU A 3 2.83 -7.92 -3.76
C LEU A 3 3.59 -6.61 -3.85
N HIS A 4 2.96 -5.60 -4.45
CA HIS A 4 3.45 -4.22 -4.44
C HIS A 4 2.55 -3.44 -3.47
N SER A 5 3.11 -2.95 -2.38
CA SER A 5 2.40 -2.09 -1.43
C SER A 5 2.28 -0.69 -2.03
N ILE A 6 1.05 -0.27 -2.34
CA ILE A 6 0.76 1.08 -2.82
C ILE A 6 0.44 1.96 -1.60
N LEU A 7 1.22 3.02 -1.41
CA LEU A 7 0.94 4.09 -0.47
C LEU A 7 0.52 5.31 -1.30
N LEU A 8 -0.77 5.66 -1.28
CA LEU A 8 -1.29 6.83 -2.00
C LEU A 8 -1.25 8.06 -1.08
N PRO A 9 -0.50 9.13 -1.40
CA PRO A 9 -0.63 10.42 -0.75
C PRO A 9 -1.73 11.26 -1.39
N SER A 10 -2.26 12.18 -0.60
CA SER A 10 -3.35 13.10 -0.96
C SER A 10 -2.97 14.24 -1.91
N TRP A 11 -1.74 14.27 -2.45
CA TRP A 11 -1.27 15.36 -3.32
C TRP A 11 -0.22 14.86 -4.32
N VAL A 12 -0.65 14.45 -5.53
CA VAL A 12 -0.02 14.67 -6.87
C VAL A 12 -0.47 13.58 -7.86
N ILE A 13 -0.80 14.05 -9.09
CA ILE A 13 -1.18 13.39 -10.36
C ILE A 13 -2.46 12.56 -10.35
N ASN A 14 -3.24 12.69 -11.42
CA ASN A 14 -4.53 12.04 -11.67
C ASN A 14 -4.63 10.67 -10.99
N GLU A 15 -5.55 10.53 -10.03
CA GLU A 15 -5.82 9.29 -9.29
C GLU A 15 -6.07 8.06 -10.19
N LYS A 16 -6.37 8.29 -11.47
CA LYS A 16 -6.56 7.25 -12.49
C LYS A 16 -5.25 6.72 -13.09
N ASP A 17 -4.12 7.37 -12.84
CA ASP A 17 -2.82 6.98 -13.37
C ASP A 17 -2.09 6.00 -12.43
N ASN A 18 -1.15 5.24 -12.98
CA ASN A 18 -0.31 4.33 -12.21
C ASN A 18 0.51 5.12 -11.16
N PRO A 19 0.51 4.72 -9.87
CA PRO A 19 1.24 5.43 -8.84
C PRO A 19 2.76 5.42 -9.14
N PRO A 20 3.46 6.54 -8.88
CA PRO A 20 4.90 6.59 -9.05
C PRO A 20 5.60 5.71 -8.00
N GLU A 21 6.77 5.18 -8.36
CA GLU A 21 7.63 4.48 -7.40
C GLU A 21 8.09 5.47 -6.31
N VAL A 22 7.98 5.04 -5.05
CA VAL A 22 8.50 5.82 -3.91
C VAL A 22 9.99 5.48 -3.76
N ALA A 23 10.86 6.49 -3.88
CA ALA A 23 12.30 6.36 -3.62
C ALA A 23 12.68 7.01 -2.27
N GLY A 24 13.75 6.52 -1.64
CA GLY A 24 14.25 7.07 -0.37
C GLY A 24 14.77 6.00 0.58
N ASN A 25 14.90 6.36 1.87
CA ASN A 25 15.33 5.42 2.91
C ASN A 25 14.15 4.58 3.44
N LEU A 26 13.54 3.82 2.53
CA LEU A 26 12.37 2.99 2.78
C LEU A 26 12.72 1.55 2.49
N SER A 27 12.32 0.63 3.36
CA SER A 27 12.55 -0.79 3.13
C SER A 27 11.33 -1.61 3.53
N THR A 28 10.89 -2.49 2.63
CA THR A 28 9.90 -3.51 2.93
C THR A 28 10.58 -4.88 2.95
N LYS A 29 10.33 -5.65 4.01
CA LYS A 29 10.89 -6.99 4.20
C LYS A 29 9.76 -7.97 4.46
N PRO A 30 9.52 -8.97 3.58
CA PRO A 30 8.52 -9.99 3.83
C PRO A 30 8.83 -10.78 5.11
N ILE A 31 7.80 -11.05 5.91
CA ILE A 31 7.85 -11.99 7.04
C ILE A 31 7.30 -13.32 6.53
N THR A 32 8.20 -14.16 6.00
CA THR A 32 7.84 -15.38 5.27
C THR A 32 6.98 -16.34 6.09
N LYS A 33 7.25 -16.49 7.39
CA LYS A 33 6.50 -17.38 8.29
C LYS A 33 5.03 -16.98 8.46
N SER A 34 4.70 -15.72 8.19
CA SER A 34 3.34 -15.15 8.31
C SER A 34 2.79 -14.72 6.94
N THR A 35 3.38 -15.24 5.87
CA THR A 35 2.92 -15.04 4.50
C THR A 35 2.43 -16.37 3.95
N SER A 36 1.23 -16.39 3.37
CA SER A 36 0.62 -17.59 2.84
C SER A 36 -0.29 -17.28 1.66
N VAL A 37 -0.45 -18.26 0.78
CA VAL A 37 -1.39 -18.20 -0.34
C VAL A 37 -2.15 -19.52 -0.40
N ASN A 38 -3.45 -19.44 -0.63
CA ASN A 38 -4.30 -20.58 -0.96
C ASN A 38 -5.29 -20.18 -2.08
N SER A 39 -6.25 -21.05 -2.40
CA SER A 39 -7.20 -20.82 -3.49
C SER A 39 -8.13 -19.62 -3.29
N THR A 40 -8.31 -19.14 -2.05
CA THR A 40 -9.26 -18.06 -1.73
C THR A 40 -8.62 -16.88 -1.01
N PHE A 41 -7.43 -17.03 -0.42
CA PHE A 41 -6.78 -16.00 0.38
C PHE A 41 -5.29 -15.85 0.06
N LEU A 42 -4.85 -14.61 0.07
CA LEU A 42 -3.46 -14.21 0.19
C LEU A 42 -3.31 -13.46 1.51
N THR A 43 -2.40 -13.94 2.36
CA THR A 43 -1.93 -13.21 3.53
C THR A 43 -0.48 -12.82 3.27
N TYR A 44 -0.17 -11.54 3.36
CA TYR A 44 1.19 -11.05 3.22
C TYR A 44 1.53 -10.17 4.40
N THR A 45 2.52 -10.62 5.16
CA THR A 45 3.00 -9.90 6.33
C THR A 45 4.37 -9.34 6.00
N LEU A 46 4.60 -8.06 6.28
CA LEU A 46 5.86 -7.39 6.01
C LEU A 46 6.27 -6.50 7.19
N LEU A 47 7.58 -6.28 7.33
CA LEU A 47 8.15 -5.19 8.10
C LEU A 47 8.40 -4.01 7.16
N CYS A 48 7.90 -2.82 7.52
CA CYS A 48 8.11 -1.57 6.78
C CYS A 48 8.99 -0.65 7.62
N GLU A 49 10.26 -0.50 7.24
CA GLU A 49 11.23 0.37 7.92
C GLU A 49 11.32 1.71 7.20
N GLY A 50 11.30 2.81 7.97
CA GLY A 50 11.33 4.17 7.43
C GLY A 50 10.03 4.63 6.76
N CYS A 51 8.99 3.78 6.72
CA CYS A 51 7.78 4.04 5.93
C CYS A 51 6.86 5.13 6.50
N LEU A 52 6.96 5.42 7.79
CA LEU A 52 6.17 6.47 8.44
C LEU A 52 6.82 7.84 8.19
N GLY A 53 6.05 8.79 7.65
CA GLY A 53 6.52 10.14 7.31
C GLY A 53 7.19 10.25 5.94
N ALA A 54 7.24 9.17 5.16
CA ALA A 54 7.77 9.15 3.81
C ALA A 54 6.85 9.90 2.83
N GLN A 55 7.40 10.69 1.89
CA GLN A 55 6.64 11.35 0.82
C GLN A 55 7.15 10.85 -0.53
N PRO A 56 6.31 10.26 -1.41
CA PRO A 56 4.93 9.81 -1.17
C PRO A 56 4.86 8.61 -0.18
N GLY A 57 3.95 8.55 0.81
CA GLY A 57 3.97 7.44 1.77
C GLY A 57 2.97 7.44 2.94
N LEU A 58 3.21 6.62 3.97
CA LEU A 58 2.35 6.52 5.16
C LEU A 58 2.57 7.74 6.05
N HIS A 59 1.58 8.62 6.12
CA HIS A 59 1.64 9.75 7.03
C HIS A 59 0.88 9.45 8.32
N PRO A 60 1.53 9.57 9.49
CA PRO A 60 0.74 9.81 10.70
C PRO A 60 -0.06 11.10 10.46
N ASN A 61 -1.35 11.11 10.79
CA ASN A 61 -2.06 12.37 10.78
C ASN A 61 -1.36 13.33 11.76
N ALA A 62 -1.43 14.63 11.50
CA ALA A 62 -0.74 15.64 12.30
C ALA A 62 -1.15 15.66 13.80
N ASN A 63 -2.14 14.83 14.20
CA ASN A 63 -2.71 14.77 15.54
C ASN A 63 -2.30 13.52 16.35
N THR A 64 -1.48 12.59 15.83
CA THR A 64 -1.15 11.35 16.54
C THR A 64 0.19 11.41 17.29
N GLY A 65 0.27 12.23 18.33
CA GLY A 65 1.19 11.95 19.44
C GLY A 65 0.70 10.74 20.23
N LYS A 66 1.55 9.74 20.48
CA LYS A 66 1.41 8.60 21.42
C LYS A 66 -0.04 8.17 21.82
N GLY A 67 -0.91 7.90 20.84
CA GLY A 67 -2.28 7.41 21.12
C GLY A 67 -3.39 7.82 20.12
N GLY A 68 -3.07 8.55 19.04
CA GLY A 68 -4.08 8.96 18.06
C GLY A 68 -4.51 7.85 17.08
N SER A 69 -5.67 8.02 16.45
CA SER A 69 -6.17 7.16 15.37
C SER A 69 -5.41 7.42 14.07
N VAL A 70 -5.06 6.37 13.32
CA VAL A 70 -4.48 6.47 11.98
C VAL A 70 -5.55 6.10 10.96
N ASP A 71 -5.73 6.93 9.93
CA ASP A 71 -6.55 6.58 8.78
C ASP A 71 -5.68 5.86 7.74
N MET A 72 -6.11 4.70 7.28
CA MET A 72 -5.45 3.90 6.25
C MET A 72 -6.41 3.67 5.08
N GLY A 73 -5.96 4.03 3.88
CA GLY A 73 -6.63 3.70 2.64
C GLY A 73 -6.33 2.27 2.19
N TRP A 74 -7.26 1.65 1.47
CA TRP A 74 -7.07 0.35 0.82
C TRP A 74 -7.71 0.35 -0.58
N ALA A 75 -7.15 -0.48 -1.48
CA ALA A 75 -7.61 -0.65 -2.85
C ALA A 75 -7.42 -2.11 -3.30
N ILE A 76 -8.38 -2.66 -4.04
CA ILE A 76 -8.38 -4.04 -4.55
C ILE A 76 -8.76 -4.05 -6.03
N SER A 77 -7.96 -4.76 -6.83
CA SER A 77 -8.19 -4.96 -8.26
C SER A 77 -8.23 -6.45 -8.60
N SER A 78 -9.09 -6.84 -9.54
CA SER A 78 -9.05 -8.17 -10.17
C SER A 78 -8.16 -8.20 -11.41
N ASN A 79 -7.69 -7.04 -11.87
CA ASN A 79 -6.77 -6.94 -12.99
C ASN A 79 -5.36 -7.39 -12.55
N PRO A 80 -4.66 -8.21 -13.34
CA PRO A 80 -3.32 -8.66 -13.00
C PRO A 80 -2.31 -7.50 -13.07
N VAL A 81 -1.32 -7.53 -12.17
CA VAL A 81 -0.14 -6.65 -12.26
C VAL A 81 0.69 -7.06 -13.47
N THR A 82 1.08 -6.09 -14.29
CA THR A 82 2.02 -6.32 -15.40
C THR A 82 3.47 -6.33 -14.90
N ASN A 83 4.37 -7.00 -15.62
CA ASN A 83 5.79 -7.11 -15.25
C ASN A 83 6.02 -7.67 -13.83
N LEU A 84 5.53 -8.91 -13.62
CA LEU A 84 5.64 -9.61 -12.34
C LEU A 84 7.09 -9.71 -11.88
N GLY A 85 7.34 -9.34 -10.61
CA GLY A 85 8.67 -9.41 -9.99
C GLY A 85 9.50 -8.12 -10.10
N SER A 86 8.96 -7.08 -10.74
CA SER A 86 9.59 -5.76 -10.80
C SER A 86 8.82 -4.74 -9.96
N SER A 87 9.55 -3.90 -9.20
CA SER A 87 8.96 -2.77 -8.46
C SER A 87 8.35 -1.72 -9.39
N VAL A 88 8.67 -1.75 -10.70
CA VAL A 88 8.07 -0.88 -11.74
C VAL A 88 6.90 -1.54 -12.47
N GLY A 89 6.27 -2.56 -11.88
CA GLY A 89 5.06 -3.15 -12.44
C GLY A 89 3.95 -2.11 -12.62
N VAL A 90 3.27 -2.12 -13.77
CA VAL A 90 2.13 -1.22 -14.01
C VAL A 90 0.86 -1.82 -13.41
N LEU A 91 0.20 -1.02 -12.58
CA LEU A 91 -1.01 -1.32 -11.85
C LEU A 91 -2.20 -0.68 -12.56
N ALA A 92 -3.16 -1.50 -12.97
CA ALA A 92 -4.43 -0.99 -13.49
C ALA A 92 -5.28 -0.41 -12.33
N PHE A 93 -6.18 0.51 -12.67
CA PHE A 93 -7.11 1.09 -11.69
C PHE A 93 -7.89 0.00 -10.93
N HIS A 94 -8.08 0.19 -9.63
CA HIS A 94 -8.77 -0.77 -8.77
C HIS A 94 -10.27 -0.83 -9.13
N ASN A 95 -10.78 -2.04 -9.36
CA ASN A 95 -12.14 -2.27 -9.86
C ASN A 95 -12.98 -3.18 -8.95
N VAL A 96 -12.43 -3.68 -7.85
CA VAL A 96 -13.12 -4.61 -6.94
C VAL A 96 -13.54 -3.91 -5.64
N GLY A 97 -12.73 -2.98 -5.15
CA GLY A 97 -13.11 -2.19 -3.99
C GLY A 97 -12.02 -1.21 -3.55
N GLU A 98 -12.45 -0.20 -2.81
CA GLU A 98 -11.59 0.79 -2.17
C GLU A 98 -12.25 1.30 -0.89
N GLY A 99 -11.46 1.90 0.00
CA GLY A 99 -12.00 2.55 1.20
C GLY A 99 -10.94 3.08 2.14
N VAL A 100 -11.40 3.65 3.26
CA VAL A 100 -10.55 4.19 4.34
C VAL A 100 -11.01 3.63 5.68
N ALA A 101 -10.07 3.27 6.56
CA ALA A 101 -10.33 2.79 7.92
C ALA A 101 -9.48 3.54 8.95
N PRO A 102 -10.00 3.88 10.14
CA PRO A 102 -11.37 3.59 10.61
C PRO A 102 -12.42 4.44 9.88
N ARG A 103 -13.60 3.85 9.64
CA ARG A 103 -14.75 4.57 9.07
C ARG A 103 -15.24 5.55 10.14
N ARG A 104 -14.98 6.84 9.99
CA ARG A 104 -15.54 7.86 10.88
C ARG A 104 -17.07 7.88 10.65
N THR A 105 -17.84 7.54 11.69
CA THR A 105 -19.29 7.71 11.74
C THR A 105 -19.66 9.16 12.01
#